data_AF-T1K7C3-F1
#
_entry.id   AF-T1K7C3-F1
#
_cell.length_a   1.000
_cell.length_b   1.000
_cell.length_c   1.000
_cell.angle_alpha   90.00
_cell.angle_beta   90.00
_cell.angle_gamma   90.00
#
_symmetry.space_group_name_H-M   'P 1'
#
loop_
_entity.id
_entity.type
_entity.pdbx_description
1 polymer ?
#
loop_
_entity_poly.entity_id
_entity_poly.type
_entity_poly.pdbx_seq_one_letter_code
_entity_poly.pdbx_strand_id
1 'polypeptide(L)'
;MSQSNDMDNLSIQEDKSPLDLQQEDREKMQVLVSNFSEEQLNRYEMYRRASFSKAPIKRLIQSIAGSSVSQNVVIAISGVAKVFAGEVVEGALDVMEELGETGPVKPKHLRESVRRLRSKK
;
A
#
# COMPACT_ATOMS: atom_id res chain seq x y z
N MET A 1 21.88 45.84 37.13
CA MET A 1 22.57 45.25 35.97
C MET A 1 22.28 43.77 35.98
N SER A 2 21.24 43.37 35.24
CA SER A 2 20.87 41.97 35.06
C SER A 2 19.93 41.93 33.87
N GLN A 3 20.49 41.83 32.67
CA GLN A 3 19.75 41.34 31.51
C GLN A 3 20.06 39.84 31.43
N SER A 4 19.01 39.04 31.62
CA SER A 4 19.00 37.62 31.32
C SER A 4 19.13 37.43 29.81
N ASN A 5 20.07 36.59 29.40
CA ASN A 5 20.14 36.09 28.03
C ASN A 5 19.08 35.00 27.85
N ASP A 6 17.85 35.42 27.55
CA ASP A 6 16.76 34.55 27.10
C ASP A 6 16.80 34.40 25.57
N MET A 7 17.91 33.87 25.06
CA MET A 7 18.07 33.52 23.65
C MET A 7 18.92 32.26 23.58
N ASP A 8 18.28 31.09 23.55
CA ASP A 8 18.77 29.87 22.87
C ASP A 8 17.81 28.69 23.13
N ASN A 9 16.53 28.89 22.84
CA ASN A 9 15.61 27.78 22.58
C ASN A 9 15.02 27.92 21.18
N LEU A 10 15.89 28.00 20.19
CA LEU A 10 15.52 27.65 18.82
C LEU A 10 15.61 26.13 18.76
N SER A 11 14.49 25.44 18.98
CA SER A 11 14.35 24.05 18.58
C SER A 11 14.52 23.99 17.06
N ILE A 12 15.75 23.75 16.60
CA ILE A 12 16.06 23.43 15.22
C ILE A 12 15.27 22.15 14.93
N GLN A 13 14.15 22.28 14.22
CA GLN A 13 13.57 21.15 13.53
C GLN A 13 14.59 20.76 12.46
N GLU A 14 15.37 19.71 12.74
CA GLU A 14 16.25 19.12 11.75
C GLU A 14 15.38 18.60 10.59
N ASP A 15 15.43 19.31 9.46
CA ASP A 15 14.87 18.84 8.20
C ASP A 15 15.65 17.60 7.77
N LYS A 16 15.12 16.43 8.13
CA LYS A 16 15.70 15.12 7.79
C LYS A 16 15.81 14.98 6.28
N SER A 17 16.96 14.51 5.80
CA SER A 17 17.14 14.31 4.36
C SER A 17 16.23 13.17 3.84
N PRO A 18 15.91 13.14 2.53
CA PRO A 18 15.15 12.02 1.94
C PRO A 18 15.80 10.65 2.12
N LEU A 19 17.12 10.59 2.35
CA LEU A 19 17.84 9.36 2.65
C LEU A 19 17.61 8.93 4.10
N ASP A 20 17.64 9.87 5.05
CA ASP A 20 17.39 9.60 6.47
C ASP A 20 15.97 9.08 6.68
N LEU A 21 14.99 9.66 5.98
CA LEU A 21 13.59 9.19 6.00
C LEU A 21 13.44 7.76 5.49
N GLN A 22 14.09 7.43 4.36
CA GLN A 22 14.08 6.07 3.82
C GLN A 22 14.74 5.05 4.75
N GLN A 23 15.81 5.47 5.43
CA GLN A 23 16.51 4.62 6.38
C GLN A 23 15.64 4.36 7.62
N GLU A 24 15.01 5.41 8.15
CA GLU A 24 14.06 5.30 9.26
C GLU A 24 12.87 4.40 8.91
N ASP A 25 12.30 4.53 7.71
CA ASP A 25 11.21 3.65 7.24
C ASP A 25 11.65 2.20 7.12
N ARG A 26 12.88 1.96 6.65
CA ARG A 26 13.46 0.61 6.57
C ARG A 26 13.66 -0.01 7.95
N GLU A 27 14.16 0.78 8.90
CA GLU A 27 14.35 0.34 10.29
C GLU A 27 13.00 0.01 10.96
N LYS A 28 12.00 0.89 10.81
CA LYS A 28 10.63 0.64 11.28
C LYS A 28 10.04 -0.63 10.67
N MET A 29 10.21 -0.82 9.36
CA MET A 29 9.75 -2.02 8.67
C MET A 29 10.46 -3.27 9.19
N GLN A 30 11.76 -3.20 9.47
CA GLN A 30 12.52 -4.32 10.00
C GLN A 30 12.02 -4.73 11.39
N VAL A 31 11.81 -3.76 12.28
CA VAL A 31 11.26 -3.99 13.62
C VAL A 31 9.85 -4.58 13.54
N LEU A 32 9.01 -4.08 12.65
CA LEU A 32 7.65 -4.60 12.45
C LEU A 32 7.69 -6.06 12.00
N VAL A 33 8.48 -6.36 10.96
CA VAL A 33 8.59 -7.71 10.39
C VAL A 33 9.19 -8.70 11.38
N SER A 34 10.15 -8.29 12.22
CA SER A 34 10.74 -9.16 13.23
C SER A 34 9.78 -9.54 14.37
N ASN A 35 8.70 -8.78 14.55
CA ASN A 35 7.69 -9.02 15.57
C ASN A 35 6.43 -9.72 15.03
N PHE A 36 6.38 -10.08 13.75
CA PHE A 36 5.27 -10.82 13.18
C PHE A 36 5.20 -12.26 13.71
N SER A 37 3.96 -12.75 13.89
CA SER A 37 3.72 -14.18 13.96
C SER A 37 4.08 -14.84 12.62
N GLU A 38 4.29 -16.15 12.62
CA GLU A 38 4.60 -16.90 11.40
C GLU A 38 3.54 -16.69 10.30
N GLU A 39 2.27 -16.66 10.70
CA GLU A 39 1.15 -16.44 9.78
C GLU A 39 1.16 -15.01 9.21
N GLN A 40 1.44 -13.99 10.04
CA GLN A 40 1.54 -12.60 9.61
C GLN A 40 2.73 -12.40 8.65
N LEU A 41 3.88 -13.01 8.95
CA LEU A 41 5.05 -12.98 8.09
C LEU A 41 4.77 -13.61 6.74
N ASN A 42 4.11 -14.77 6.71
CA ASN A 42 3.72 -15.42 5.47
C ASN A 42 2.80 -14.52 4.63
N ARG A 43 1.74 -13.96 5.24
CA ARG A 43 0.83 -13.02 4.55
C ARG A 43 1.57 -11.79 4.00
N TYR A 44 2.47 -11.20 4.79
CA TYR A 44 3.26 -10.05 4.37
C TYR A 44 4.18 -10.38 3.19
N GLU A 45 4.91 -11.49 3.23
CA GLU A 45 5.77 -11.92 2.12
C GLU A 45 4.95 -12.16 0.84
N MET A 46 3.75 -12.77 0.95
CA MET A 46 2.83 -12.91 -0.17
C MET A 46 2.44 -11.55 -0.75
N TYR A 47 2.02 -10.61 0.09
CA TYR A 47 1.65 -9.26 -0.31
C TYR A 47 2.80 -8.50 -0.98
N ARG A 48 4.00 -8.55 -0.37
CA ARG A 48 5.20 -7.85 -0.84
C ARG A 48 5.60 -8.32 -2.23
N ARG A 49 5.60 -9.64 -2.46
CA ARG A 49 6.01 -10.24 -3.76
C ARG A 49 4.89 -10.29 -4.79
N ALA A 50 3.63 -10.11 -4.39
CA ALA A 50 2.50 -10.11 -5.33
C ALA A 50 2.67 -9.02 -6.39
N SER A 51 2.58 -9.41 -7.66
CA SER A 51 2.66 -8.51 -8.80
C SER A 51 1.92 -9.11 -10.00
N PHE A 52 1.44 -8.25 -10.89
CA PHE A 52 0.88 -8.71 -12.16
C PHE A 52 2.00 -9.02 -13.15
N SER A 53 1.89 -10.16 -13.84
CA SER A 53 2.82 -10.52 -14.90
C SER A 53 2.74 -9.51 -16.05
N LYS A 54 3.90 -8.96 -16.45
CA LYS A 54 3.97 -7.88 -17.45
C LYS A 54 3.37 -8.25 -18.81
N ALA A 55 3.55 -9.49 -19.26
CA ALA A 55 3.14 -9.92 -20.60
C ALA A 55 1.60 -9.92 -20.79
N PRO A 56 0.78 -10.55 -19.92
CA PRO A 56 -0.68 -10.42 -19.98
C PRO A 56 -1.18 -8.99 -19.89
N ILE A 57 -0.63 -8.19 -18.96
CA ILE A 57 -1.01 -6.78 -18.81
C ILE A 57 -0.71 -5.98 -20.08
N LYS A 58 0.49 -6.17 -20.66
CA LYS A 58 0.85 -5.52 -21.93
C LYS A 58 -0.12 -5.87 -23.05
N ARG A 59 -0.47 -7.16 -23.21
CA ARG A 59 -1.44 -7.60 -24.23
C ARG A 59 -2.80 -6.95 -24.03
N LEU A 60 -3.30 -6.89 -22.80
CA LEU A 60 -4.58 -6.27 -22.48
C LEU A 60 -4.60 -4.77 -22.78
N ILE A 61 -3.54 -4.05 -22.40
CA ILE A 61 -3.44 -2.60 -22.69
C ILE A 61 -3.41 -2.39 -24.21
N GLN A 62 -2.60 -3.18 -24.93
CA GLN A 62 -2.48 -3.07 -26.38
C GLN A 62 -3.78 -3.42 -27.11
N SER A 63 -4.55 -4.41 -26.64
CA SER A 63 -5.84 -4.77 -27.25
C SER A 63 -6.89 -3.67 -27.10
N ILE A 64 -6.76 -2.82 -26.08
CA ILE A 64 -7.69 -1.69 -25.84
C ILE A 64 -7.19 -0.43 -26.54
N ALA A 65 -5.89 -0.11 -26.44
CA ALA A 65 -5.32 1.11 -27.00
C ALA A 65 -5.10 1.05 -28.52
N GLY A 66 -4.99 -0.15 -29.10
CA GLY A 66 -4.73 -0.35 -30.53
C GLY A 66 -3.32 0.02 -30.99
N SER A 67 -2.41 0.36 -30.05
CA SER A 67 -1.04 0.78 -30.34
C SER A 67 0.00 0.00 -29.53
N SER A 68 1.27 0.17 -29.88
CA SER A 68 2.37 -0.33 -29.04
C SER A 68 2.43 0.42 -27.70
N VAL A 69 2.88 -0.27 -26.64
CA VAL A 69 2.93 0.25 -25.27
C VAL A 69 4.32 0.02 -24.69
N SER A 70 4.86 1.05 -24.02
CA SER A 70 6.18 1.00 -23.38
C SER A 70 6.15 0.21 -22.07
N GLN A 71 7.31 -0.28 -21.63
CA GLN A 71 7.41 -1.03 -20.37
C GLN A 71 7.04 -0.19 -19.15
N ASN A 72 7.35 1.12 -19.14
CA ASN A 72 7.02 2.01 -18.02
C ASN A 72 5.51 2.16 -17.85
N VAL A 73 4.74 2.21 -18.94
CA VAL A 73 3.28 2.22 -18.89
C VAL A 73 2.75 0.91 -18.30
N VAL A 74 3.32 -0.24 -18.69
CA VAL A 74 2.95 -1.54 -18.13
C VAL A 74 3.23 -1.59 -16.62
N ILE A 75 4.36 -1.05 -16.16
CA ILE A 75 4.71 -0.98 -14.73
C ILE A 75 3.72 -0.09 -13.98
N ALA A 76 3.44 1.11 -14.49
CA ALA A 76 2.52 2.05 -13.87
C ALA A 76 1.11 1.47 -13.73
N ILE A 77 0.56 0.91 -14.82
CA ILE A 77 -0.78 0.30 -14.81
C ILE A 77 -0.83 -0.92 -13.89
N SER A 78 0.23 -1.75 -13.87
CA SER A 78 0.30 -2.89 -12.94
C SER A 78 0.32 -2.43 -11.48
N GLY A 79 0.98 -1.31 -11.19
CA GLY A 79 1.00 -0.70 -9.86
C GLY A 79 -0.39 -0.21 -9.43
N VAL A 80 -1.06 0.57 -10.29
CA VAL A 80 -2.43 1.05 -10.03
C VAL A 80 -3.41 -0.12 -9.86
N ALA A 81 -3.31 -1.15 -10.70
CA ALA A 81 -4.14 -2.34 -10.56
C ALA A 81 -3.89 -3.09 -9.24
N LYS A 82 -2.64 -3.10 -8.74
CA LYS A 82 -2.29 -3.74 -7.45
C LYS A 82 -2.90 -2.97 -6.28
N VAL A 83 -2.81 -1.64 -6.31
CA VAL A 83 -3.45 -0.76 -5.32
C VAL A 83 -4.95 -1.02 -5.29
N PHE A 84 -5.61 -1.01 -6.46
CA PHE A 84 -7.04 -1.31 -6.57
C PHE A 84 -7.41 -2.69 -6.00
N ALA A 85 -6.61 -3.73 -6.30
CA ALA A 85 -6.85 -5.05 -5.73
C ALA A 85 -6.71 -5.07 -4.19
N GLY A 86 -5.75 -4.31 -3.66
CA GLY A 86 -5.57 -4.12 -2.21
C GLY A 86 -6.79 -3.47 -1.57
N GLU A 87 -7.22 -2.32 -2.08
CA GLU A 87 -8.41 -1.60 -1.59
C GLU A 87 -9.68 -2.46 -1.58
N VAL A 88 -9.86 -3.25 -2.65
CA VAL A 88 -11.01 -4.17 -2.74
C VAL A 88 -10.93 -5.28 -1.70
N VAL A 89 -9.75 -5.86 -1.48
CA VAL A 89 -9.57 -6.94 -0.49
C VAL A 89 -9.71 -6.40 0.93
N GLU A 90 -9.11 -5.26 1.24
CA GLU A 90 -9.24 -4.57 2.54
C GLU A 90 -10.71 -4.25 2.83
N GLY A 91 -11.40 -3.58 1.91
CA GLY A 91 -12.83 -3.31 2.08
C GLY A 91 -13.69 -4.57 2.16
N ALA A 92 -13.25 -5.70 1.61
CA ALA A 92 -13.96 -6.97 1.74
C ALA A 92 -13.72 -7.62 3.10
N LEU A 93 -12.55 -7.41 3.71
CA LEU A 93 -12.28 -7.81 5.08
C LEU A 93 -13.10 -6.99 6.07
N ASP A 94 -13.22 -5.67 5.86
CA ASP A 94 -14.09 -4.80 6.67
C ASP A 94 -15.55 -5.28 6.62
N VAL A 95 -16.09 -5.55 5.42
CA VAL A 95 -17.44 -6.09 5.26
C VAL A 95 -17.61 -7.44 5.97
N MET A 96 -16.60 -8.30 5.91
CA MET A 96 -16.66 -9.61 6.56
C MET A 96 -16.69 -9.47 8.08
N GLU A 97 -15.89 -8.55 8.63
CA GLU A 97 -15.86 -8.23 10.06
C GLU A 97 -17.19 -7.63 10.54
N GLU A 98 -17.75 -6.68 9.80
CA GLU A 98 -19.07 -6.07 10.10
C GLU A 98 -20.21 -7.11 10.14
N LEU A 99 -20.10 -8.16 9.32
CA LEU A 99 -21.06 -9.26 9.29
C LEU A 99 -20.80 -10.33 10.36
N GLY A 100 -19.72 -10.20 11.15
CA GLY A 100 -19.30 -11.19 12.14
C GLY A 100 -18.87 -12.52 11.51
N GLU A 101 -18.44 -12.52 10.25
CA GLU A 101 -18.04 -13.72 9.53
C GLU A 101 -16.54 -13.97 9.66
N THR A 102 -16.15 -15.24 9.65
CA THR A 102 -14.75 -15.66 9.68
C THR A 102 -14.44 -16.64 8.54
N GLY A 103 -13.15 -16.84 8.28
CA GLY A 103 -12.68 -17.71 7.21
C GLY A 103 -12.40 -16.97 5.89
N PRO A 104 -12.42 -17.67 4.74
CA PRO A 104 -12.06 -17.08 3.46
C PRO A 104 -13.05 -15.99 3.01
N VAL A 105 -12.52 -14.94 2.39
CA VAL A 105 -13.33 -13.89 1.76
C VAL A 105 -14.26 -14.50 0.70
N LYS A 106 -15.56 -14.30 0.85
CA LYS A 106 -16.60 -14.82 -0.04
C LYS A 106 -16.92 -13.82 -1.15
N PRO A 107 -17.48 -14.26 -2.29
CA PRO A 107 -17.88 -13.37 -3.38
C PRO A 107 -18.80 -12.22 -2.96
N LYS A 108 -19.64 -12.40 -1.92
CA LYS A 108 -20.51 -11.35 -1.39
C LYS A 108 -19.73 -10.20 -0.73
N HIS A 109 -18.62 -10.51 -0.05
CA HIS A 109 -17.78 -9.49 0.60
C HIS A 109 -17.08 -8.63 -0.45
N LEU A 110 -16.51 -9.27 -1.50
CA LEU A 110 -15.86 -8.57 -2.62
C LEU A 110 -16.85 -7.67 -3.39
N ARG A 111 -18.06 -8.18 -3.67
CA ARG A 111 -19.08 -7.39 -4.37
C ARG A 111 -19.50 -6.17 -3.56
N GLU A 112 -19.69 -6.34 -2.25
CA GLU A 112 -20.06 -5.23 -1.37
C GLU A 112 -18.92 -4.22 -1.22
N SER A 113 -17.68 -4.67 -1.07
CA SER A 113 -16.49 -3.82 -1.09
C SER A 113 -16.42 -2.96 -2.35
N VAL A 114 -16.56 -3.56 -3.53
CA VAL A 114 -16.57 -2.82 -4.81
C VAL A 114 -17.74 -1.84 -4.89
N ARG A 115 -18.92 -2.20 -4.37
CA ARG A 115 -20.09 -1.31 -4.31
C ARG A 115 -19.79 -0.07 -3.45
N ARG A 116 -19.18 -0.26 -2.28
CA ARG A 116 -18.77 0.84 -1.37
C ARG A 116 -17.70 1.71 -2.00
N LEU A 117 -16.67 1.12 -2.61
CA LEU A 117 -15.59 1.85 -3.26
C LEU A 117 -16.10 2.78 -4.37
N ARG A 118 -17.07 2.32 -5.17
CA ARG A 118 -17.71 3.15 -6.21
C ARG A 118 -18.58 4.29 -5.66
N SER A 119 -19.03 4.17 -4.41
CA SER A 119 -19.93 5.14 -3.77
C SER A 119 -19.17 6.24 -3.02
N LYS A 120 -17.87 6.07 -2.74
CA LYS A 120 -16.99 7.05 -2.05
C LYS A 120 -16.60 8.26 -2.92
N LYS A 121 -17.48 8.73 -3.82
CA LYS A 121 -17.22 9.92 -4.65
C LYS A 121 -17.35 11.22 -3.86
#